data_AF-A0A7W1RE80-F1
#
_entry.id   AF-A0A7W1RE80-F1
#
_cell.length_a   1.000
_cell.length_b   1.000
_cell.length_c   1.000
_cell.angle_alpha   90.00
_cell.angle_beta   90.00
_cell.angle_gamma   90.00
#
_symmetry.space_group_name_H-M   'P 1'
#
loop_
_entity.id
_entity.type
_entity.pdbx_description
1 polymer ?
#
loop_
_entity_poly.entity_id
_entity_poly.type
_entity_poly.pdbx_seq_one_letter_code
_entity_poly.pdbx_strand_id
1 'polypeptide(L)'
;MDKLIHINERSDRLKKQREKMRTQQAILFMRDTQKIFEDDFVPDIALGILSEMWGAASEKQKEEWKKRGTSQKRSKLMTESAL
;
A
#
# COMPACT_ATOMS: atom_id res chain seq x y z
N MET A 1 -7.92 -23.41 -27.12
CA MET A 1 -8.21 -21.96 -27.09
C MET A 1 -8.93 -21.57 -25.80
N ASP A 2 -10.05 -22.21 -25.46
CA ASP A 2 -10.92 -21.81 -24.33
C ASP A 2 -10.25 -21.78 -22.95
N LYS A 3 -9.36 -22.73 -22.65
CA LYS A 3 -8.59 -22.71 -21.39
C LYS A 3 -7.69 -21.47 -21.27
N LEU A 4 -7.11 -21.00 -22.37
CA LEU A 4 -6.24 -19.83 -22.37
C LEU A 4 -7.07 -18.55 -22.18
N ILE A 5 -8.26 -18.48 -22.78
CA ILE A 5 -9.22 -17.39 -22.60
C ILE A 5 -9.64 -17.30 -21.12
N HIS A 6 -10.03 -18.41 -20.51
CA HIS A 6 -10.41 -18.43 -19.09
C HIS A 6 -9.27 -18.07 -18.14
N ILE A 7 -8.02 -18.43 -18.46
CA ILE A 7 -6.85 -18.02 -17.67
C ILE A 7 -6.66 -16.50 -17.74
N ASN A 8 -6.80 -15.91 -18.93
CA ASN A 8 -6.69 -14.46 -19.11
C ASN A 8 -7.81 -13.71 -18.37
N GLU A 9 -9.06 -14.17 -18.48
CA GLU A 9 -10.20 -13.59 -17.75
C GLU A 9 -9.98 -13.63 -16.24
N ARG A 10 -9.45 -14.76 -15.72
CA ARG A 10 -9.13 -14.89 -14.29
C ARG A 10 -7.99 -13.95 -13.89
N SER A 11 -6.97 -13.80 -14.72
CA SER A 11 -5.86 -12.87 -14.49
C SER A 11 -6.36 -11.43 -14.39
N ASP A 12 -7.23 -11.01 -15.30
CA ASP A 12 -7.79 -9.67 -15.31
C ASP A 12 -8.73 -9.42 -14.14
N ARG A 13 -9.53 -10.41 -13.75
CA ARG A 13 -10.35 -10.33 -12.53
C ARG A 13 -9.49 -10.13 -11.28
N LEU A 14 -8.39 -10.88 -11.17
CA LEU A 14 -7.46 -10.77 -10.05
C LEU A 14 -6.73 -9.42 -10.03
N LYS A 15 -6.37 -8.86 -11.20
CA LYS A 15 -5.82 -7.50 -11.29
C LYS A 15 -6.81 -6.46 -10.79
N LYS A 16 -8.06 -6.50 -11.26
CA LYS A 16 -9.13 -5.57 -10.81
C LYS A 16 -9.38 -5.67 -9.30
N GLN A 17 -9.42 -6.89 -8.75
CA GLN A 17 -9.57 -7.10 -7.31
C GLN A 17 -8.39 -6.52 -6.52
N ARG A 18 -7.15 -6.75 -6.99
CA ARG A 18 -5.95 -6.19 -6.36
C ARG A 18 -5.97 -4.66 -6.36
N GLU A 19 -6.36 -4.06 -7.47
CA GLU A 19 -6.44 -2.61 -7.61
C GLU A 19 -7.50 -2.02 -6.67
N LYS A 20 -8.70 -2.63 -6.63
CA LYS A 20 -9.74 -2.26 -5.67
C LYS A 20 -9.26 -2.34 -4.22
N MET A 21 -8.57 -3.41 -3.83
CA MET A 21 -8.01 -3.55 -2.48
C MET A 21 -6.96 -2.48 -2.17
N ARG A 22 -6.09 -2.14 -3.13
CA ARG A 22 -5.10 -1.07 -2.98
C ARG A 22 -5.77 0.29 -2.79
N THR A 23 -6.78 0.60 -3.60
CA THR A 23 -7.55 1.85 -3.46
C THR A 23 -8.24 1.93 -2.10
N GLN A 24 -8.86 0.84 -1.64
CA GLN A 24 -9.49 0.79 -0.32
C GLN A 24 -8.48 1.01 0.81
N GLN A 25 -7.29 0.41 0.72
CA GLN A 25 -6.22 0.63 1.69
C GLN A 25 -5.73 2.08 1.69
N ALA A 26 -5.58 2.70 0.51
CA ALA A 26 -5.18 4.10 0.41
C ALA A 26 -6.22 5.03 1.06
N ILE A 27 -7.51 4.77 0.83
CA ILE A 27 -8.61 5.53 1.46
C ILE A 27 -8.58 5.38 2.98
N LEU A 28 -8.39 4.15 3.50
CA LEU A 28 -8.30 3.91 4.94
C LEU A 28 -7.11 4.65 5.55
N PHE A 29 -5.94 4.54 4.92
CA PHE A 29 -4.74 5.26 5.36
C PHE A 29 -4.96 6.77 5.36
N MET A 30 -5.60 7.31 4.34
CA MET A 30 -5.91 8.75 4.26
C MET A 30 -6.85 9.18 5.40
N ARG A 31 -7.89 8.39 5.70
CA ARG A 31 -8.80 8.65 6.83
C ARG A 31 -8.09 8.58 8.17
N ASP A 32 -7.24 7.58 8.38
CA ASP A 32 -6.50 7.45 9.63
C ASP A 32 -5.49 8.59 9.80
N THR A 33 -4.87 9.03 8.70
CA THR A 33 -3.99 10.19 8.71
C THR A 33 -4.77 11.47 9.02
N GLN A 34 -5.93 11.67 8.39
CA GLN A 34 -6.81 12.80 8.70
C GLN A 34 -7.28 12.82 10.16
N LYS A 35 -7.47 11.65 10.81
CA LYS A 35 -7.78 11.61 12.25
C LYS A 35 -6.62 12.05 13.14
N ILE A 36 -5.37 11.81 12.72
CA ILE A 36 -4.18 12.16 13.50
C ILE A 36 -3.89 13.66 13.40
N PHE A 37 -4.13 14.21 12.22
CA PHE A 37 -3.74 15.57 11.85
C PHE A 37 -4.94 16.52 11.73
N GLU A 38 -6.16 16.03 12.02
CA GLU A 38 -7.43 16.77 11.98
C GLU A 38 -7.59 17.63 10.72
N ASP A 39 -7.94 18.91 10.87
CA ASP A 39 -8.11 19.87 9.76
C ASP A 39 -6.76 20.42 9.22
N ASP A 40 -5.65 20.15 9.92
CA ASP A 40 -4.31 20.57 9.49
C ASP A 40 -3.70 19.58 8.48
N PHE A 41 -4.36 18.44 8.22
CA PHE A 41 -3.91 17.48 7.23
C PHE A 41 -4.32 17.88 5.82
N VAL A 42 -3.35 18.31 5.01
CA VAL A 42 -3.53 18.46 3.57
C VAL A 42 -2.86 17.29 2.86
N PRO A 43 -3.64 16.33 2.30
CA PRO A 43 -3.09 15.13 1.67
C PRO A 43 -2.07 15.44 0.57
N ASP A 44 -2.30 16.51 -0.21
CA ASP A 44 -1.40 16.94 -1.27
C ASP A 44 -0.04 17.41 -0.72
N ILE A 45 -0.05 18.13 0.41
CA ILE A 45 1.18 18.57 1.09
C ILE A 45 1.91 17.36 1.66
N ALA A 46 1.19 16.43 2.29
CA ALA A 46 1.80 15.21 2.83
C ALA A 46 2.42 14.33 1.74
N LEU A 47 1.74 14.16 0.60
CA LEU A 47 2.28 13.45 -0.55
C LEU A 47 3.50 14.17 -1.15
N GLY A 48 3.47 15.50 -1.20
CA GLY A 48 4.60 16.33 -1.61
C GLY A 48 5.82 16.10 -0.72
N ILE A 49 5.67 16.22 0.60
CA ILE A 49 6.74 15.99 1.59
C ILE A 49 7.30 14.57 1.46
N LEU A 50 6.44 13.55 1.35
CA LEU A 50 6.88 12.16 1.20
C LEU A 50 7.66 11.93 -0.09
N SER A 51 7.25 12.57 -1.20
CA SER A 51 7.96 12.51 -2.48
C SER A 51 9.34 13.17 -2.39
N GLU A 52 9.43 14.35 -1.80
CA GLU A 52 10.69 15.06 -1.58
C GLU A 52 11.62 14.29 -0.65
N MET A 53 11.11 13.80 0.48
CA MET A 53 11.88 12.97 1.41
C MET A 53 12.39 11.70 0.74
N TRP A 54 11.59 11.07 -0.14
CA TRP A 54 12.04 9.91 -0.91
C TRP A 54 13.13 10.28 -1.92
N GLY A 55 12.99 11.40 -2.62
CA GLY A 55 14.00 11.89 -3.56
C GLY A 55 15.33 12.22 -2.88
N ALA A 56 15.29 12.87 -1.72
CA ALA A 56 16.45 13.29 -0.95
C ALA A 56 17.09 12.16 -0.11
N ALA A 57 16.37 11.06 0.14
CA ALA A 57 16.88 9.97 0.96
C ALA A 57 18.02 9.20 0.27
N SER A 58 19.03 8.85 1.07
CA SER A 58 20.09 7.95 0.65
C SER A 58 19.56 6.54 0.37
N GLU A 59 20.28 5.76 -0.45
CA GLU A 59 19.87 4.39 -0.76
C GLU A 59 19.76 3.50 0.48
N LYS A 60 20.62 3.70 1.48
CA LYS A 60 20.55 2.99 2.76
C LYS A 60 19.25 3.28 3.52
N GLN A 61 18.80 4.54 3.54
CA GLN A 61 17.54 4.93 4.18
C GLN A 61 16.33 4.35 3.43
N LYS A 62 16.32 4.43 2.11
CA LYS A 62 15.27 3.82 1.28
C LYS A 62 15.18 2.31 1.51
N GLU A 63 16.32 1.64 1.65
CA GLU A 63 16.38 0.21 1.90
C GLU A 63 15.84 -0.17 3.29
N GLU A 64 16.15 0.62 4.33
CA GLU A 64 15.53 0.46 5.65
C GLU A 64 14.01 0.68 5.63
N TRP A 65 13.53 1.70 4.93
CA TRP A 65 12.09 1.96 4.81
C TRP A 65 11.37 0.82 4.07
N LYS A 66 11.97 0.30 2.98
CA LYS A 66 11.48 -0.88 2.27
C LYS A 66 11.39 -2.10 3.20
N LYS A 67 12.42 -2.34 4.02
CA LYS A 67 12.44 -3.45 5.01
C LYS A 67 11.31 -3.30 6.02
N ARG A 68 11.09 -2.11 6.58
CA ARG A 68 9.99 -1.85 7.53
C ARG A 68 8.62 -2.10 6.91
N GLY A 69 8.42 -1.69 5.65
CA GLY A 69 7.18 -1.96 4.91
C GLY A 69 6.91 -3.46 4.67
N THR A 70 7.95 -4.29 4.55
CA THR A 70 7.80 -5.76 4.44
C THR A 70 7.59 -6.45 5.79
N SER A 71 8.17 -5.94 6.88
CA SER A 71 8.00 -6.50 8.23
C SER A 71 6.56 -6.40 8.73
N GLN A 72 5.86 -5.32 8.39
CA GLN A 72 4.45 -5.13 8.76
C GLN A 72 3.51 -6.13 8.06
N LYS A 73 3.87 -6.62 6.85
CA LYS A 73 3.14 -7.71 6.19
C LYS A 73 3.41 -9.07 6.84
N ARG A 74 4.59 -9.27 7.42
CA ARG A 74 4.98 -10.52 8.09
C ARG A 74 4.30 -10.71 9.45
N SER A 75 4.09 -9.60 10.19
CA SER A 75 3.39 -9.62 11.48
C SER A 75 1.89 -9.98 11.36
N LYS A 76 1.21 -9.54 10.30
CA LYS A 76 -0.21 -9.91 10.04
C LYS A 76 -0.40 -11.41 9.74
N LEU A 77 0.55 -12.06 9.06
CA LEU A 77 0.48 -13.49 8.74
C LEU A 77 0.61 -14.39 9.98
N MET A 78 1.31 -13.94 11.03
CA MET A 78 1.45 -14.72 12.27
C MET A 78 0.26 -14.58 13.22
N THR A 79 -0.55 -13.52 13.09
CA THR A 79 -1.75 -13.34 13.92
C THR A 79 -2.96 -14.11 13.37
N GLU A 80 -3.03 -14.35 12.06
CA GLU A 80 -4.09 -15.17 11.44
C GLU A 80 -3.82 -16.68 11.47
N SER A 81 -2.60 -17.12 11.80
CA SER A 81 -2.26 -18.55 11.94
C SER A 81 -2.40 -19.08 13.37
N ALA A 82 -2.87 -18.24 14.30
CA ALA A 82 -3.02 -18.56 15.73
C ALA A 82 -4.48 -18.58 16.21
N LEU A 83 -5.45 -18.55 15.28
CA LEU A 83 -6.88 -18.80 15.48
C LEU A 83 -7.28 -20.03 14.65
#